data_AF-A0A246G931-F1
#
_entry.id   AF-A0A246G931-F1
#
_cell.length_a   1.000
_cell.length_b   1.000
_cell.length_c   1.000
_cell.angle_alpha   90.00
_cell.angle_beta   90.00
_cell.angle_gamma   90.00
#
_symmetry.space_group_name_H-M   'P 1'
#
loop_
_entity.id
_entity.type
_entity.pdbx_description
1 polymer ?
#
loop_
_entity_poly.entity_id
_entity_poly.type
_entity_poly.pdbx_seq_one_letter_code
_entity_poly.pdbx_strand_id
1 'polypeptide(L)' 'MTVMVKILITGYEYFIENNSIASYIRTNISVVEIENLYDNRLCSRMREMFNLIIFNSFSYEKNDVW' A
#
# COMPACT_ATOMS: atom_id res chain seq x y z
N MET A 1 2.84 -8.59 -14.40
CA MET A 1 1.79 -8.40 -13.38
C MET A 1 2.26 -9.08 -12.10
N THR A 2 2.54 -8.31 -11.06
CA THR A 2 3.04 -8.76 -9.75
C THR A 2 1.92 -9.36 -8.91
N VAL A 3 2.25 -10.37 -8.09
CA VAL A 3 1.28 -11.07 -7.23
C VAL A 3 0.56 -10.11 -6.27
N MET A 4 1.28 -9.10 -5.76
CA MET A 4 0.75 -8.04 -4.91
C MET A 4 -0.48 -7.33 -5.50
N VAL A 5 -0.44 -7.00 -6.79
CA VAL A 5 -1.51 -6.25 -7.47
C VAL A 5 -2.77 -7.10 -7.58
N LYS A 6 -2.62 -8.39 -7.91
CA LYS A 6 -3.76 -9.32 -7.95
C LYS A 6 -4.43 -9.40 -6.60
N ILE A 7 -3.66 -9.52 -5.52
CA ILE A 7 -4.18 -9.57 -4.15
C ILE A 7 -4.94 -8.27 -3.81
N LEU A 8 -4.38 -7.10 -4.16
CA LEU A 8 -5.03 -5.81 -3.91
C LEU A 8 -6.33 -5.63 -4.68
N ILE A 9 -6.36 -6.03 -5.95
CA ILE A 9 -7.57 -5.93 -6.79
C ILE A 9 -8.65 -6.88 -6.28
N THR A 10 -8.32 -8.16 -6.05
CA THR A 10 -9.29 -9.13 -5.55
C THR A 10 -9.76 -8.77 -4.14
N GLY A 11 -8.89 -8.20 -3.31
CA GLY A 11 -9.26 -7.65 -2.00
C GLY A 11 -10.24 -6.48 -2.11
N TYR A 12 -10.06 -5.58 -3.09
CA TYR A 12 -10.98 -4.47 -3.35
C TYR A 12 -12.35 -4.96 -3.80
N GLU A 13 -12.39 -5.92 -4.74
CA GLU A 13 -13.65 -6.53 -5.19
C GLU A 13 -14.42 -7.13 -4.03
N TYR A 14 -13.73 -7.90 -3.17
CA TYR A 14 -14.35 -8.48 -1.97
C TYR A 14 -14.84 -7.40 -0.98
N PHE A 15 -14.08 -6.31 -0.81
CA PHE A 15 -14.46 -5.18 0.06
C PHE A 15 -15.75 -4.51 -0.41
N ILE A 16 -15.89 -4.25 -1.72
CA ILE A 16 -17.10 -3.66 -2.31
C ILE A 16 -18.29 -4.62 -2.24
N GLU A 17 -18.09 -5.88 -2.62
CA GLU A 17 -19.16 -6.89 -2.67
C GLU A 17 -19.74 -7.19 -1.28
N ASN A 18 -18.88 -7.26 -0.26
CA ASN A 18 -19.28 -7.66 1.09
C ASN A 18 -19.43 -6.48 2.06
N ASN A 19 -19.31 -5.25 1.56
CA ASN A 19 -19.36 -4.00 2.34
C ASN A 19 -18.56 -4.10 3.66
N SER A 20 -17.39 -4.73 3.57
CA SER A 20 -16.66 -5.28 4.70
C SER A 20 -15.74 -4.25 5.36
N ILE A 21 -15.32 -4.52 6.60
CA ILE A 21 -14.38 -3.66 7.33
C ILE A 21 -13.01 -3.69 6.63
N ALA A 22 -12.44 -2.51 6.43
CA ALA A 22 -11.12 -2.28 5.86
C ALA A 22 -10.05 -3.20 6.47
N SER A 23 -9.37 -3.98 5.62
CA SER A 23 -8.24 -4.83 6.02
C SER A 23 -6.98 -3.99 6.24
N TYR A 24 -5.95 -4.52 6.90
CA TYR A 24 -4.65 -3.84 7.04
C TYR A 24 -3.59 -4.51 6.17
N ILE A 25 -2.78 -3.73 5.45
CA ILE A 25 -1.67 -4.22 4.62
C ILE A 25 -0.39 -3.48 5.00
N ARG A 26 0.71 -4.23 5.11
CA ARG A 26 2.07 -3.69 5.18
C ARG A 26 2.85 -4.13 3.96
N THR A 27 3.59 -3.19 3.40
CA THR A 27 4.46 -3.42 2.25
C THR A 27 5.77 -2.67 2.45
N ASN A 28 6.86 -3.22 1.91
CA ASN A 28 8.16 -2.55 1.83
C ASN A 28 8.25 -1.63 0.60
N ILE A 29 7.12 -1.28 -0.02
CA ILE A 29 7.03 -0.46 -1.21
C ILE A 29 6.29 0.82 -0.85
N SER A 30 6.85 1.96 -1.21
CA SER A 30 6.24 3.27 -0.96
C SER A 30 5.00 3.49 -1.83
N VAL A 31 4.12 4.40 -1.42
CA VAL A 31 2.92 4.75 -2.20
C VAL A 31 3.27 5.34 -3.56
N VAL A 32 4.36 6.10 -3.63
CA VAL A 32 4.86 6.71 -4.88
C VAL A 32 5.32 5.63 -5.86
N GLU A 33 6.02 4.59 -5.38
CA GLU A 33 6.39 3.45 -6.22
C GLU A 33 5.17 2.66 -6.68
N ILE A 34 4.14 2.52 -5.83
CA ILE A 34 2.86 1.88 -6.22
C ILE A 34 2.15 2.71 -7.30
N GLU A 35 2.10 4.04 -7.19
CA GLU A 35 1.54 4.93 -8.21
C GLU A 35 2.29 4.78 -9.55
N ASN A 36 3.63 4.80 -9.50
CA ASN A 36 4.46 4.68 -10.70
C ASN A 36 4.36 3.29 -11.35
N LEU A 37 4.14 2.23 -10.57
CA LEU A 37 4.09 0.86 -11.08
C LEU A 37 2.71 0.45 -11.60
N TYR A 38 1.62 0.96 -11.02
CA TYR A 38 0.28 0.39 -11.20
C TYR A 38 -0.83 1.38 -11.52
N ASP A 39 -0.48 2.65 -11.75
CA ASP A 39 -1.36 3.71 -12.23
C ASP A 39 -2.38 4.22 -11.18
N ASN A 40 -2.90 5.44 -11.41
CA ASN A 40 -3.72 6.20 -10.47
C ASN A 40 -5.00 5.48 -10.02
N ARG A 41 -5.52 4.56 -10.84
CA ARG A 41 -6.75 3.83 -10.54
C ARG A 41 -6.58 2.84 -9.40
N LEU A 42 -5.41 2.20 -9.28
CA LEU A 42 -5.14 1.32 -8.13
C LEU A 42 -5.04 2.13 -6.85
N CYS A 43 -4.38 3.29 -6.89
CA CYS A 43 -4.23 4.15 -5.72
C CYS A 43 -5.55 4.77 -5.27
N SER A 44 -6.46 5.11 -6.18
CA SER A 44 -7.81 5.56 -5.80
C SER A 44 -8.55 4.48 -5.02
N ARG A 45 -8.50 3.23 -5.49
CA ARG A 45 -9.11 2.08 -4.81
C ARG A 45 -8.47 1.79 -3.46
N MET A 46 -7.15 1.92 -3.35
CA MET A 46 -6.46 1.75 -2.07
C MET A 46 -6.84 2.83 -1.06
N ARG A 47 -7.09 4.08 -1.50
CA ARG A 47 -7.60 5.16 -0.62
C ARG A 47 -9.00 4.90 -0.09
N GLU A 48 -9.83 4.19 -0.85
CA GLU A 48 -11.18 3.79 -0.40
C GLU A 48 -11.13 2.60 0.58
N MET A 49 -10.19 1.67 0.40
CA MET A 49 -10.06 0.48 1.24
C MET A 49 -9.26 0.68 2.52
N PHE A 50 -8.24 1.54 2.51
CA PHE A 50 -7.23 1.60 3.56
C PHE A 50 -7.10 3.00 4.13
N ASN A 51 -6.89 3.08 5.45
CA ASN A 51 -6.38 4.29 6.06
C ASN A 51 -4.85 4.28 5.94
N LEU A 52 -4.29 5.14 5.10
CA LEU A 52 -2.87 5.16 4.80
C LEU A 52 -2.09 5.78 5.97
N ILE A 53 -1.20 4.99 6.58
CA ILE A 53 -0.25 5.46 7.60
C ILE A 53 1.15 5.29 7.02
N ILE A 54 1.82 6.41 6.72
CA ILE A 54 3.21 6.40 6.23
C ILE A 54 4.13 6.61 7.42
N PHE A 55 5.03 5.65 7.64
CA PHE A 55 6.14 5.85 8.55
C PHE A 55 7.30 6.45 7.78
N ASN A 56 7.75 7.64 8.18
CA ASN A 56 8.92 8.25 7.57
C ASN A 56 10.15 7.42 7.92
N SER A 57 10.94 7.01 6.93
CA SER A 57 12.23 6.35 7.13
C SER A 57 13.26 7.39 7.57
N PHE A 58 13.12 7.94 8.77
CA PHE A 58 14.26 8.57 9.43
C PHE A 58 15.15 7.46 9.97
N SER A 59 15.89 6.85 9.04
CA SER A 59 17.03 6.00 9.33
C SER A 59 18.11 6.91 9.90
N TYR A 60 18.18 7.02 11.22
CA TYR A 60 19.42 7.46 11.87
C TYR A 60 20.44 6.35 11.67
N GLU A 61 21.01 6.25 10.48
CA GLU A 61 22.30 5.57 10.32
C GLU A 61 23.36 6.52 10.86
N LYS A 62 23.45 6.55 12.19
CA LYS A 62 24.56 7.18 12.89
C LYS A 62 25.77 6.27 12.68
N ASN A 63 26.54 6.54 11.64
CA ASN A 63 27.92 6.06 11.53
C ASN A 63 28.75 6.81 12.59
N ASP A 64 28.56 6.43 13.86
CA ASP A 64 29.50 6.75 14.93
C ASP A 64 30.76 5.94 14.67
N VAL A 65 31.70 6.61 14.02
CA VAL A 65 33.09 6.20 13.90
C VAL A 65 33.68 6.21 15.31
N TRP A 66 34.16 5.05 15.78
CA TRP A 66 35.00 4.93 16.97
C TRP A 66 36.46 5.21 16.62
#